data_AF-A0ABD5T4X3-F1
#
_entry.id   AF-A0ABD5T4X3-F1
#
_cell.length_a   1.000
_cell.length_b   1.000
_cell.length_c   1.000
_cell.angle_alpha   90.00
_cell.angle_beta   90.00
_cell.angle_gamma   90.00
#
_symmetry.space_group_name_H-M   'P 1'
#
loop_
_entity.id
_entity.type
_entity.pdbx_description
1 polymer ?
#
loop_
_entity_poly.entity_id
_entity_poly.type
_entity_poly.pdbx_seq_one_letter_code
_entity_poly.pdbx_strand_id
1 'polypeptide(L)'
;MALLDVGVMFAAIAVAGALADRLGQSVIPFYILVGMGLGEYVLGRVSLPVVGTAAVPETEFIALGAELGIVFLLFFLGLEFNLDRLLARRSQIGTAGTIDLANFGVGLVFGWLVFGAFLPAFLIAGIVYISSSAVITKSLIDLGWIANDEAEPLLGTLVYEDLFIAVYLSVASALVLGDGDV
;
A
#
# COMPACT_ATOMS: atom_id res chain seq x y z
N MET A 1 12.32 -28.53 5.04
CA MET A 1 11.03 -27.96 4.58
C MET A 1 11.17 -26.48 4.27
N ALA A 2 11.79 -25.65 5.12
CA ALA A 2 12.00 -24.21 4.88
C ALA A 2 12.51 -23.82 3.46
N LEU A 3 13.50 -24.51 2.90
CA LEU A 3 14.01 -24.21 1.54
C LEU A 3 12.98 -24.49 0.44
N LEU A 4 12.11 -25.49 0.63
CA LEU A 4 11.04 -25.82 -0.31
C LEU A 4 9.93 -24.78 -0.24
N ASP A 5 9.57 -24.31 0.95
CA ASP A 5 8.54 -23.28 1.15
C ASP A 5 8.96 -21.95 0.52
N VAL A 6 10.23 -21.57 0.71
CA VAL A 6 10.84 -20.41 0.05
C VAL A 6 10.90 -20.59 -1.47
N GLY A 7 11.22 -21.79 -1.96
CA GLY A 7 11.21 -22.10 -3.38
C GLY A 7 9.82 -21.99 -4.01
N VAL A 8 8.78 -22.47 -3.32
CA VAL A 8 7.37 -22.35 -3.73
C VAL A 8 6.95 -20.88 -3.75
N MET A 9 7.33 -20.11 -2.72
CA MET A 9 7.05 -18.67 -2.66
C MET A 9 7.66 -17.93 -3.85
N PHE A 10 8.96 -18.12 -4.12
CA PHE A 10 9.62 -17.47 -5.25
C PHE A 10 9.03 -17.90 -6.59
N ALA A 11 8.69 -19.19 -6.76
CA ALA A 11 8.04 -19.67 -7.97
C ALA A 11 6.67 -19.01 -8.16
N ALA A 12 5.86 -18.92 -7.10
CA ALA A 12 4.54 -18.30 -7.17
C ALA A 12 4.62 -16.81 -7.49
N ILE A 13 5.53 -16.06 -6.85
CA ILE A 13 5.77 -14.65 -7.14
C ILE A 13 6.29 -14.47 -8.58
N ALA A 14 7.18 -15.34 -9.06
CA ALA A 14 7.67 -15.28 -10.44
C ALA A 14 6.54 -15.50 -11.46
N VAL A 15 5.64 -16.46 -11.21
CA VAL A 15 4.45 -16.68 -12.03
C VAL A 15 3.52 -15.45 -11.98
N ALA A 16 3.30 -14.89 -10.79
CA ALA A 16 2.49 -13.69 -10.59
C ALA A 16 3.04 -12.50 -11.39
N GLY A 17 4.35 -12.27 -11.32
CA GLY A 17 5.04 -11.21 -12.07
C GLY A 17 4.94 -11.42 -13.58
N ALA A 18 5.15 -12.65 -14.07
CA ALA A 18 5.00 -12.97 -15.49
C ALA A 18 3.56 -12.80 -15.99
N LEU A 19 2.56 -13.08 -15.15
CA LEU A 19 1.16 -12.86 -15.47
C LEU A 19 0.82 -11.36 -15.49
N ALA A 20 1.30 -10.60 -14.51
CA ALA A 20 1.09 -9.15 -14.46
C ALA A 20 1.67 -8.44 -15.69
N ASP A 21 2.90 -8.80 -16.07
CA ASP A 21 3.58 -8.29 -17.27
C ASP A 21 2.80 -8.64 -18.54
N ARG A 22 2.33 -9.89 -18.67
CA ARG A 22 1.48 -10.32 -19.79
C ARG A 22 0.14 -9.59 -19.88
N LEU A 23 -0.39 -9.14 -18.76
CA LEU A 23 -1.63 -8.38 -18.69
C LEU A 23 -1.41 -6.86 -18.79
N GLY A 24 -0.16 -6.40 -18.85
CA GLY A 24 0.19 -4.98 -18.87
C GLY A 24 -0.29 -4.25 -17.61
N GLN A 25 -0.15 -4.89 -16.45
CA GLN A 25 -0.54 -4.35 -15.14
C GLN A 25 0.67 -4.31 -14.20
N SER A 26 0.62 -3.47 -13.16
CA SER A 26 1.66 -3.49 -12.12
C SER A 26 1.70 -4.85 -11.43
N VAL A 27 2.90 -5.27 -11.03
CA VAL A 27 3.12 -6.55 -10.34
C VAL A 27 2.58 -6.56 -8.91
N ILE A 28 2.43 -5.40 -8.27
CA ILE A 28 2.10 -5.31 -6.84
C ILE A 28 0.74 -5.96 -6.50
N PRO A 29 -0.38 -5.64 -7.18
CA PRO A 29 -1.66 -6.29 -6.90
C PRO A 29 -1.59 -7.82 -7.00
N PHE A 30 -0.83 -8.34 -7.97
CA PHE A 30 -0.64 -9.77 -8.14
C PHE A 30 0.15 -10.38 -6.99
N TYR A 31 1.20 -9.71 -6.51
CA TYR A 31 1.94 -10.15 -5.32
C TYR A 31 1.08 -10.16 -4.07
N ILE A 32 0.23 -9.15 -3.87
CA ILE A 32 -0.71 -9.09 -2.74
C ILE A 32 -1.72 -10.24 -2.83
N LEU A 33 -2.32 -10.47 -4.01
CA LEU A 33 -3.29 -11.55 -4.21
C LEU A 33 -2.67 -12.94 -4.01
N VAL A 34 -1.46 -13.15 -4.53
CA VAL A 34 -0.74 -14.42 -4.36
C VAL A 34 -0.31 -14.61 -2.90
N GLY A 35 0.20 -13.58 -2.23
CA GLY A 35 0.54 -13.63 -0.81
C GLY A 35 -0.68 -13.93 0.07
N MET A 36 -1.81 -13.26 -0.21
CA MET A 36 -3.08 -13.53 0.46
C MET A 36 -3.57 -14.96 0.22
N GLY A 37 -3.44 -15.45 -1.02
CA GLY A 37 -3.77 -16.82 -1.38
C GLY A 37 -2.90 -17.86 -0.67
N LEU A 38 -1.58 -17.68 -0.69
CA LEU A 38 -0.60 -18.60 -0.08
C LEU A 38 -0.55 -18.52 1.46
N GLY A 39 -1.29 -17.58 2.04
CA GLY A 39 -1.47 -17.48 3.49
C GLY A 39 -2.08 -18.76 4.07
N GLU A 40 -1.69 -19.08 5.29
CA GLU A 40 -2.15 -20.27 6.03
C GLU A 40 -3.68 -20.37 6.11
N TYR A 41 -4.35 -19.21 6.17
CA TYR A 41 -5.81 -19.10 6.28
C TYR A 41 -6.57 -19.35 4.96
N VAL A 42 -5.90 -19.33 3.80
CA VAL A 42 -6.54 -19.48 2.48
C VAL A 42 -6.13 -20.80 1.81
N LEU A 43 -4.91 -20.94 1.29
CA LEU A 43 -4.42 -22.20 0.71
C LEU A 43 -3.77 -23.14 1.72
N GLY A 44 -3.50 -22.72 2.96
CA GLY A 44 -2.87 -23.59 3.96
C GLY A 44 -3.68 -24.83 4.35
N ARG A 45 -4.97 -24.88 4.01
CA ARG A 45 -5.84 -26.06 4.16
C ARG A 45 -5.97 -26.92 2.91
N VAL A 46 -5.47 -26.47 1.76
CA VAL A 46 -5.50 -27.22 0.50
C VAL A 46 -4.23 -28.07 0.44
N SER A 47 -4.37 -29.36 0.76
CA SER A 47 -3.30 -30.33 0.57
C SER A 47 -3.15 -30.61 -0.93
N LEU A 48 -2.09 -30.08 -1.54
CA LEU A 48 -1.73 -30.45 -2.91
C LEU A 48 -0.99 -31.80 -2.87
N PRO A 49 -1.39 -32.78 -3.70
CA PRO A 49 -0.91 -34.17 -3.62
C PRO A 49 0.60 -34.34 -3.91
N VAL A 50 1.29 -33.29 -4.35
CA VAL A 50 2.73 -33.30 -4.68
C VAL A 50 3.57 -32.46 -3.70
N VAL A 51 2.97 -31.52 -2.94
CA VAL A 51 3.71 -30.50 -2.16
C VAL A 51 3.34 -30.48 -0.66
N GLY A 52 2.24 -31.14 -0.25
CA GLY A 52 1.75 -31.08 1.13
C GLY A 52 0.90 -29.82 1.37
N THR A 53 0.98 -29.22 2.56
CA THR A 53 0.35 -27.93 2.86
C THR A 53 1.09 -26.83 2.11
N ALA A 54 0.48 -26.24 1.09
CA ALA A 54 1.05 -25.12 0.34
C ALA A 54 0.96 -23.78 1.10
N ALA A 55 1.00 -23.82 2.45
CA ALA A 55 1.11 -22.62 3.27
C ALA A 55 2.57 -22.19 3.30
N VAL A 56 2.84 -20.93 2.98
CA VAL A 56 4.13 -20.33 3.29
C VAL A 56 4.08 -19.87 4.75
N PRO A 57 4.86 -20.48 5.67
CA PRO A 57 4.85 -20.05 7.06
C PRO A 57 5.48 -18.66 7.18
N GLU A 58 4.94 -17.83 8.07
CA GLU A 58 5.60 -16.58 8.47
C GLU A 58 6.89 -16.93 9.21
N THR A 59 8.01 -16.82 8.52
CA THR A 59 9.35 -17.01 9.09
C THR A 59 10.01 -15.67 9.30
N GLU A 60 10.89 -15.58 10.30
CA GLU A 60 11.71 -14.38 10.56
C GLU A 60 12.48 -13.95 9.30
N PHE A 61 12.94 -14.91 8.50
CA PHE A 61 13.59 -14.65 7.21
C PHE A 61 12.68 -13.91 6.22
N ILE A 62 11.42 -14.34 6.07
CA ILE A 62 10.45 -13.69 5.18
C ILE A 62 10.09 -12.30 5.71
N ALA A 63 9.89 -12.16 7.02
CA ALA A 63 9.59 -10.88 7.64
C ALA A 63 10.73 -9.86 7.43
N LEU A 64 11.96 -10.24 7.72
CA LEU A 64 13.14 -9.41 7.49
C LEU A 64 13.35 -9.11 5.99
N GLY A 65 13.16 -10.11 5.14
CA GLY A 65 13.24 -9.95 3.69
C GLY A 65 12.22 -8.96 3.15
N ALA A 66 10.98 -8.99 3.66
CA ALA A 66 9.94 -8.04 3.30
C ALA A 66 10.26 -6.62 3.76
N GLU A 67 10.76 -6.44 4.99
CA GLU A 67 11.18 -5.14 5.51
C GLU A 67 12.31 -4.54 4.66
N LEU A 68 13.36 -5.32 4.38
CA LEU A 68 14.45 -4.90 3.50
C LEU A 68 13.96 -4.61 2.07
N GLY A 69 13.02 -5.42 1.56
CA GLY A 69 12.40 -5.21 0.26
C GLY A 69 11.69 -3.86 0.16
N ILE A 70 10.93 -3.47 1.19
CA ILE A 70 10.26 -2.17 1.25
C ILE A 70 11.30 -1.04 1.35
N VAL A 71 12.33 -1.19 2.17
CA VAL A 71 13.41 -0.19 2.28
C VAL A 71 14.11 0.02 0.93
N PHE A 72 14.49 -1.05 0.25
CA PHE A 72 15.12 -0.95 -1.07
C PHE A 72 14.18 -0.39 -2.12
N LEU A 73 12.89 -0.76 -2.09
CA LEU A 73 11.88 -0.20 -2.99
C LEU A 73 11.80 1.32 -2.81
N LEU A 74 11.56 1.80 -1.59
CA LEU A 74 11.45 3.22 -1.31
C LEU A 74 12.74 3.99 -1.62
N PHE A 75 13.90 3.38 -1.39
CA PHE A 75 15.19 3.96 -1.78
C PHE A 75 15.32 4.11 -3.30
N PHE A 76 15.03 3.06 -4.08
CA PHE A 76 15.05 3.12 -5.54
C PHE A 76 14.06 4.13 -6.09
N LEU A 77 12.85 4.19 -5.54
CA LEU A 77 11.85 5.18 -5.90
C LEU A 77 12.35 6.60 -5.62
N GLY A 78 13.04 6.81 -4.50
CA GLY A 78 13.68 8.08 -4.17
C GLY A 78 14.77 8.50 -5.17
N LEU A 79 15.52 7.56 -5.74
CA LEU A 79 16.55 7.84 -6.75
C LEU A 79 15.98 8.23 -8.12
N GLU A 80 14.83 7.67 -8.48
CA GLU A 80 14.12 8.00 -9.73
C GLU A 80 13.44 9.38 -9.65
N PHE A 81 13.18 9.86 -8.44
CA PHE A 81 12.36 11.05 -8.21
C PHE A 81 13.15 12.36 -8.21
N ASN A 82 12.62 13.38 -8.90
CA ASN A 82 13.18 14.72 -8.90
C ASN A 82 12.41 15.65 -7.94
N LEU A 83 12.94 15.80 -6.73
CA LEU A 83 12.37 16.67 -5.68
C LEU A 83 12.26 18.13 -6.10
N ASP A 84 13.19 18.63 -6.92
CA ASP A 84 13.21 20.03 -7.32
C ASP A 84 12.00 20.39 -8.20
N ARG A 85 11.60 19.46 -9.09
CA ARG A 85 10.39 19.62 -9.93
C ARG A 85 9.13 19.66 -9.07
N LEU A 86 9.01 18.76 -8.09
CA LEU A 86 7.90 18.73 -7.14
C LEU A 86 7.77 20.06 -6.39
N LEU A 87 8.87 20.57 -5.85
CA LEU A 87 8.89 21.81 -5.09
C LEU A 87 8.57 23.03 -5.96
N ALA A 88 8.95 23.02 -7.23
CA ALA A 88 8.61 24.08 -8.19
C ALA A 88 7.09 24.22 -8.39
N ARG A 89 6.31 23.15 -8.22
CA ARG A 89 4.85 23.13 -8.38
C ARG A 89 4.06 23.08 -7.07
N ARG A 90 4.68 23.42 -5.95
CA ARG A 90 4.07 23.38 -4.59
C ARG A 90 2.66 23.98 -4.47
N SER A 91 2.33 25.05 -5.22
CA SER A 91 1.01 25.68 -5.17
C SER A 91 -0.07 24.81 -5.80
N GLN A 92 0.24 24.18 -6.94
CA GLN A 92 -0.65 23.25 -7.63
C GLN A 92 -0.87 21.98 -6.80
N ILE A 93 0.19 21.49 -6.16
CA ILE A 93 0.15 20.35 -5.24
C ILE A 93 -0.72 20.68 -4.03
N GLY A 94 -0.53 21.86 -3.42
CA GLY A 94 -1.36 22.31 -2.30
C GLY A 94 -2.84 22.34 -2.68
N THR A 95 -3.20 22.89 -3.84
CA THR A 95 -4.60 22.90 -4.30
C THR A 95 -5.14 21.50 -4.56
N ALA A 96 -4.36 20.61 -5.19
CA ALA A 96 -4.75 19.23 -5.46
C ALA A 96 -4.97 18.44 -4.16
N GLY A 97 -4.03 18.50 -3.22
CA GLY A 97 -4.15 17.87 -1.91
C GLY A 97 -5.31 18.41 -1.07
N THR A 98 -5.62 19.70 -1.17
CA THR A 98 -6.78 20.27 -0.46
C THR A 98 -8.11 19.77 -1.04
N ILE A 99 -8.19 19.60 -2.36
CA ILE A 99 -9.36 19.00 -3.01
C ILE A 99 -9.45 17.51 -2.64
N ASP A 100 -8.32 16.82 -2.63
CA ASP A 100 -8.24 15.41 -2.26
C ASP A 100 -8.71 15.16 -0.82
N LEU A 101 -8.50 16.12 0.10
CA LEU A 101 -9.03 16.06 1.47
C LEU A 101 -10.56 15.92 1.53
N ALA A 102 -11.29 16.20 0.45
CA ALA A 102 -12.71 15.89 0.36
C ALA A 102 -12.99 14.37 0.52
N ASN A 103 -12.08 13.49 0.09
CA ASN A 103 -12.19 12.05 0.28
C ASN A 103 -12.19 11.66 1.77
N PHE A 104 -11.44 12.39 2.61
CA PHE A 104 -11.52 12.23 4.07
C PHE A 104 -12.92 12.57 4.59
N GLY A 105 -13.52 13.66 4.11
CA GLY A 105 -14.89 14.04 4.45
C GLY A 105 -15.91 12.97 4.04
N VAL A 106 -15.76 12.39 2.85
CA VAL A 106 -16.61 11.28 2.36
C VAL A 106 -16.48 10.07 3.28
N GLY A 107 -15.25 9.69 3.64
CA GLY A 107 -15.02 8.57 4.56
C GLY A 107 -15.60 8.82 5.96
N LEU A 108 -15.54 10.07 6.46
CA LEU A 108 -16.14 10.44 7.75
C LEU A 108 -17.66 10.32 7.72
N VAL A 109 -18.31 10.82 6.66
CA VAL A 109 -19.75 10.69 6.48
C VAL A 109 -20.15 9.22 6.36
N PHE A 110 -19.43 8.44 5.54
CA PHE A 110 -19.70 7.02 5.38
C PHE A 110 -19.54 6.25 6.69
N GLY A 111 -18.44 6.46 7.41
CA GLY A 111 -18.20 5.81 8.69
C GLY A 111 -19.21 6.21 9.76
N TRP A 112 -19.66 7.47 9.78
CA TRP A 112 -20.73 7.89 10.68
C TRP A 112 -22.06 7.19 10.36
N LEU A 113 -22.42 7.08 9.08
CA LEU A 113 -23.64 6.39 8.67
C LEU A 113 -23.64 4.89 9.02
N VAL A 114 -22.47 4.24 8.94
CA VAL A 114 -22.33 2.80 9.22
C VAL A 114 -22.24 2.53 10.73
N PHE A 115 -21.47 3.31 11.48
CA PHE A 115 -21.12 3.00 12.87
C PHE A 115 -21.81 3.89 13.91
N GLY A 116 -22.34 5.06 13.50
CA GLY A 116 -23.06 5.98 14.40
C GLY A 116 -22.19 6.64 15.48
N ALA A 117 -20.86 6.51 15.40
CA ALA A 117 -19.93 7.01 16.40
C ALA A 117 -18.73 7.72 15.74
N PHE A 118 -18.19 8.72 16.44
CA PHE A 118 -17.14 9.58 15.89
C PHE A 118 -15.82 8.83 15.68
N LEU A 119 -15.35 8.07 16.67
CA LEU A 119 -14.08 7.34 16.59
C LEU A 119 -14.02 6.38 15.38
N PRO A 120 -14.96 5.44 15.18
CA PRO A 120 -14.95 4.58 13.99
C PRO A 120 -15.14 5.37 12.69
N ALA A 121 -15.94 6.45 12.70
CA ALA A 121 -16.08 7.31 11.53
C ALA A 121 -14.76 7.99 11.14
N PHE A 122 -14.02 8.49 12.12
CA PHE A 122 -12.72 9.11 11.95
C PHE A 122 -11.68 8.10 11.44
N LEU A 123 -11.70 6.87 11.96
CA LEU A 123 -10.82 5.80 11.49
C LEU A 123 -11.09 5.43 10.03
N ILE A 124 -12.36 5.32 9.65
CA ILE A 124 -12.77 5.05 8.27
C ILE A 124 -12.41 6.23 7.35
N ALA A 125 -12.52 7.46 7.82
CA ALA A 125 -12.10 8.65 7.08
C ALA A 125 -10.63 8.57 6.65
N GLY A 126 -9.73 8.17 7.56
CA GLY A 126 -8.32 7.96 7.22
C GLY A 126 -8.11 6.81 6.24
N ILE A 127 -8.81 5.69 6.41
CA ILE A 127 -8.71 4.51 5.51
C ILE A 127 -9.16 4.87 4.08
N VAL A 128 -10.21 5.67 3.92
CA VAL A 128 -10.74 6.07 2.61
C VAL A 128 -9.87 7.14 1.94
N TYR A 129 -9.27 8.03 2.72
CA TYR A 129 -8.50 9.15 2.20
C TYR A 129 -7.09 8.76 1.74
N ILE A 130 -6.39 7.95 2.51
CA ILE A 130 -4.95 7.76 2.33
C ILE A 130 -4.66 6.72 1.25
N SER A 131 -3.95 7.13 0.21
CA SER A 131 -3.46 6.27 -0.88
C SER A 131 -2.08 5.68 -0.55
N SER A 132 -1.72 4.57 -1.20
CA SER A 132 -0.39 3.98 -1.03
C SER A 132 0.62 4.54 -2.05
N SER A 133 1.53 5.38 -1.58
CA SER A 133 2.56 6.02 -2.40
C SER A 133 3.49 5.01 -3.08
N ALA A 134 3.90 3.95 -2.38
CA ALA A 134 4.73 2.89 -2.95
C ALA A 134 4.03 2.15 -4.09
N VAL A 135 2.74 1.81 -3.93
CA VAL A 135 1.98 1.09 -4.97
C VAL A 135 1.76 1.95 -6.19
N ILE A 136 1.33 3.19 -6.01
CA ILE A 136 1.05 4.11 -7.12
C ILE A 136 2.33 4.45 -7.87
N THR A 137 3.41 4.82 -7.17
CA THR A 137 4.68 5.18 -7.82
C THR A 137 5.26 4.00 -8.59
N LYS A 138 5.27 2.80 -7.99
CA LYS A 138 5.74 1.60 -8.68
C LYS A 138 4.85 1.26 -9.88
N SER A 139 3.54 1.45 -9.78
CA SER A 139 2.62 1.26 -10.91
C SER A 139 2.90 2.23 -12.05
N LEU A 140 3.16 3.52 -11.76
CA LEU A 140 3.52 4.51 -12.78
C LEU A 140 4.83 4.14 -13.48
N ILE A 141 5.81 3.59 -12.75
CA ILE A 141 7.08 3.14 -13.33
C ILE A 141 6.88 1.89 -14.19
N ASP A 142 6.20 0.87 -13.66
CA ASP A 142 5.98 -0.41 -14.36
C ASP A 142 5.17 -0.22 -15.66
N LEU A 143 4.21 0.71 -15.66
CA LEU A 143 3.40 1.05 -16.82
C LEU A 143 4.07 2.08 -17.75
N GLY A 144 5.23 2.62 -17.38
CA GLY A 144 5.94 3.64 -18.15
C GLY A 144 5.25 5.02 -18.15
N TRP A 145 4.37 5.28 -17.19
CA TRP A 145 3.60 6.53 -17.06
C TRP A 145 4.31 7.59 -16.22
N ILE A 146 5.44 7.26 -15.59
CA ILE A 146 6.19 8.18 -14.71
C ILE A 146 6.65 9.46 -15.41
N ALA A 147 6.83 9.42 -16.74
CA ALA A 147 7.23 10.56 -17.55
C ALA A 147 6.05 11.41 -18.06
N ASN A 148 4.80 11.00 -17.80
CA ASN A 148 3.62 11.73 -18.23
C ASN A 148 3.40 12.99 -17.37
N ASP A 149 2.74 13.99 -17.94
CA ASP A 149 2.46 15.26 -17.25
C ASP A 149 1.53 15.07 -16.03
N GLU A 150 0.71 14.02 -16.02
CA GLU A 150 -0.19 13.68 -14.92
C GLU A 150 0.53 13.05 -13.71
N ALA A 151 1.73 12.48 -13.89
CA ALA A 151 2.45 11.81 -12.82
C ALA A 151 2.93 12.79 -11.74
N GLU A 152 3.36 13.98 -12.13
CA GLU A 152 3.91 14.98 -11.21
C GLU A 152 2.84 15.52 -10.23
N PRO A 153 1.63 15.93 -10.66
CA PRO A 153 0.54 16.26 -9.74
C PRO A 153 0.12 15.09 -8.84
N LEU A 154 0.03 13.86 -9.39
CA LEU A 154 -0.32 12.67 -8.60
C LEU A 154 0.69 12.42 -7.48
N LEU A 155 1.99 12.45 -7.79
CA LEU A 155 3.07 12.30 -6.81
C LEU A 155 3.05 13.43 -5.77
N GLY A 156 2.68 14.65 -6.19
CA GLY A 156 2.43 15.77 -5.29
C GLY A 156 1.34 15.48 -4.27
N THR A 157 0.21 14.94 -4.70
CA THR A 157 -0.88 14.55 -3.80
C THR A 157 -0.41 13.47 -2.82
N LEU A 158 0.34 12.47 -3.27
CA LEU A 158 0.90 11.43 -2.39
C LEU A 158 1.79 11.99 -1.28
N VAL A 159 2.64 12.98 -1.59
CA VAL A 159 3.48 13.64 -0.57
C VAL A 159 2.62 14.43 0.43
N TYR A 160 1.52 15.04 -0.04
CA TYR A 160 0.58 15.72 0.83
C TYR A 160 -0.14 14.74 1.77
N GLU A 161 -0.59 13.59 1.25
CA GLU A 161 -1.17 12.49 2.02
C GLU A 161 -0.17 11.94 3.05
N ASP A 162 1.10 11.74 2.68
CA ASP A 162 2.17 11.27 3.56
C ASP A 162 2.48 12.26 4.72
N LEU A 163 2.27 13.56 4.50
CA LEU A 163 2.34 14.55 5.59
C LEU A 163 1.09 14.48 6.47
N PHE A 164 -0.08 14.33 5.86
CA PHE A 164 -1.35 14.22 6.58
C PHE A 164 -1.38 12.98 7.47
N ILE A 165 -0.95 11.81 6.98
CA ILE A 165 -0.96 10.55 7.75
C ILE A 165 -0.15 10.65 9.04
N ALA A 166 0.98 11.37 9.05
CA ALA A 166 1.77 11.54 10.26
C ALA A 166 0.98 12.26 11.37
N VAL A 167 0.27 13.33 10.99
CA VAL A 167 -0.59 14.09 11.92
C VAL A 167 -1.83 13.27 12.28
N TYR A 168 -2.50 12.68 11.29
CA TYR A 168 -3.70 11.88 11.45
C TYR A 168 -3.46 10.70 12.38
N LEU A 169 -2.40 9.90 12.19
CA LEU A 169 -2.08 8.76 13.05
C LEU A 169 -1.71 9.21 14.47
N SER A 170 -1.08 10.38 14.64
CA SER A 170 -0.82 10.94 15.96
C SER A 170 -2.13 11.25 16.70
N VAL A 171 -3.09 11.89 16.02
CA VAL A 171 -4.42 12.19 16.57
C VAL A 171 -5.23 10.90 16.78
N ALA A 172 -5.26 10.00 15.80
CA ALA A 172 -5.96 8.72 15.88
C ALA A 172 -5.45 7.89 17.06
N SER A 173 -4.13 7.81 17.24
CA SER A 173 -3.52 7.12 18.38
C SER A 173 -3.93 7.76 19.70
N ALA A 174 -3.93 9.09 19.78
CA ALA A 174 -4.39 9.80 20.98
C ALA A 174 -5.88 9.56 21.27
N LEU A 175 -6.74 9.50 20.26
CA LEU A 175 -8.17 9.22 20.42
C LEU A 175 -8.44 7.76 20.81
N VAL A 176 -7.70 6.81 20.24
CA VAL A 176 -7.85 5.38 20.53
C VAL A 176 -7.29 5.02 21.91
N LEU A 177 -6.13 5.58 22.27
CA LEU A 177 -5.47 5.31 23.56
C LEU A 177 -5.98 6.20 24.69
N GLY A 178 -6.52 7.37 24.34
CA GLY A 178 -7.03 8.37 25.28
C GLY A 178 -8.48 8.18 25.66
N ASP A 179 -9.18 7.15 25.15
CA ASP A 179 -10.58 6.89 25.50
C ASP A 179 -10.74 6.27 26.89
N GLY A 180 -10.69 7.17 27.87
CA GLY A 180 -11.39 7.09 29.13
C GLY A 180 -12.19 8.35 29.46
N ASP A 181 -12.64 9.15 28.46
CA ASP A 181 -13.72 10.17 28.52
C ASP A 181 -13.55 11.28 27.44
N VAL A 182 -14.13 11.12 26.25
CA VAL A 182 -14.57 12.24 25.38
C VAL A 182 -15.96 12.02 24.79
#